data_AF-A0A2D4H0Y2-F1
#
_entry.id   AF-A0A2D4H0Y2-F1
#
_cell.length_a   1.000
_cell.length_b   1.000
_cell.length_c   1.000
_cell.angle_alpha   90.00
_cell.angle_beta   90.00
_cell.angle_gamma   90.00
#
_symmetry.space_group_name_H-M   'P 1'
#
loop_
_entity.id
_entity.type
_entity.pdbx_description
1 polymer ?
#
loop_
_entity_poly.entity_id
_entity_poly.type
_entity_poly.pdbx_seq_one_letter_code
_entity_poly.pdbx_strand_id
1 'polypeptide(L)'
;FALRNRIRNRSPEISKREHWLDWASEKYSNQLITEVKMVTQVLFLFIPLPMFWALFDQQGSRWTLQATKMNADFKGFVLQPDQMQFLNPLLILVFIPVFDFGLYPLVNLCRLNFTPIKKMATGMILASLAFAAAAIVELKIEENAMPIPVPKESYIRVLNLADSDVELTIEGYDL
;
A
#
# COMPACT_ATOMS: atom_id res chain seq x y z
N PHE A 1 7.09 27.07 21.03
CA PHE A 1 6.68 28.19 21.92
C PHE A 1 5.49 27.80 22.79
N ALA A 2 4.31 27.51 22.20
CA ALA A 2 3.10 27.08 22.94
C ALA A 2 3.32 25.88 23.87
N LEU A 3 4.01 24.83 23.39
CA LEU A 3 4.34 23.65 24.20
C LEU A 3 5.23 23.99 25.42
N ARG A 4 6.22 24.85 25.22
CA ARG A 4 7.14 25.32 26.28
C ARG A 4 6.40 26.16 27.32
N ASN A 5 5.44 26.98 26.89
CA ASN A 5 4.62 27.82 27.77
C ASN A 5 3.62 26.97 28.58
N ARG A 6 3.01 25.95 27.96
CA ARG A 6 2.15 24.97 28.65
C ARG A 6 2.89 24.19 29.73
N ILE A 7 4.12 23.78 29.46
CA ILE A 7 4.96 23.03 30.42
C ILE A 7 5.41 23.94 31.58
N ARG A 8 5.72 25.21 31.29
CA ARG A 8 6.15 26.20 32.28
C ARG A 8 5.02 26.71 33.18
N ASN A 9 3.81 26.84 32.65
CA ASN A 9 2.64 27.35 33.38
C ASN A 9 1.71 26.21 33.86
N ARG A 10 2.27 25.03 34.15
CA ARG A 10 1.53 23.84 34.65
C ARG A 10 1.19 23.94 36.15
N SER A 11 1.13 25.15 36.70
CA SER A 11 0.83 25.43 38.10
C SER A 11 -0.69 25.37 38.36
N PRO A 12 -1.16 24.83 39.50
CA PRO A 12 -2.59 24.67 39.79
C PRO A 12 -3.38 25.99 39.89
N GLU A 13 -2.72 27.14 40.02
CA GLU A 13 -3.36 28.46 40.11
C GLU A 13 -3.78 29.07 38.75
N ILE A 14 -3.33 28.50 37.62
CA ILE A 14 -3.61 29.07 36.29
C ILE A 14 -4.79 28.33 35.65
N SER A 15 -5.83 29.06 35.24
CA SER A 15 -6.99 28.48 34.55
C SER A 15 -6.55 27.67 33.32
N LYS A 16 -6.99 26.42 33.24
CA LYS A 16 -6.63 25.52 32.14
C LYS A 16 -7.31 26.00 30.86
N ARG A 17 -6.53 26.37 29.86
CA ARG A 17 -7.04 26.64 28.50
C ARG A 17 -7.44 25.32 27.83
N GLU A 18 -8.52 25.33 27.05
CA GLU A 18 -9.08 24.13 26.41
C GLU A 18 -8.12 23.50 25.37
N HIS A 19 -7.42 24.30 24.57
CA HIS A 19 -6.48 23.79 23.57
C HIS A 19 -5.02 24.20 23.86
N TRP A 20 -4.07 23.29 23.62
CA TRP A 20 -2.65 23.51 23.90
C TRP A 20 -2.01 24.66 23.09
N LEU A 21 -2.58 24.96 21.91
CA LEU A 21 -2.18 26.10 21.07
C LEU A 21 -2.63 27.45 21.63
N ASP A 22 -3.62 27.50 22.52
CA ASP A 22 -4.11 28.76 23.09
C ASP A 22 -3.07 29.42 23.99
N TRP A 23 -2.11 28.65 24.50
CA TRP A 23 -0.95 29.16 25.24
C TRP A 23 0.00 30.03 24.40
N ALA A 24 -0.23 30.10 23.08
CA ALA A 24 0.51 30.97 22.18
C ALA A 24 -0.11 32.38 22.06
N SER A 25 -1.30 32.63 22.62
CA SER A 25 -2.03 33.91 22.47
C SER A 25 -1.31 35.10 23.09
N GLU A 26 -0.34 34.88 23.97
CA GLU A 26 0.51 35.92 24.55
C GLU A 26 1.45 36.55 23.52
N LYS A 27 1.73 35.86 22.42
CA LYS A 27 2.69 36.29 21.39
C LYS A 27 2.11 36.32 19.98
N TYR A 28 1.05 35.57 19.70
CA TYR A 28 0.46 35.43 18.37
C TYR A 28 -1.01 35.80 18.36
N SER A 29 -1.51 36.27 17.21
CA SER A 29 -2.91 36.63 17.02
C SER A 29 -3.83 35.40 17.11
N ASN A 30 -5.06 35.61 17.59
CA ASN A 30 -6.07 34.55 17.69
C ASN A 30 -6.44 33.94 16.32
N GLN A 31 -6.31 34.73 15.24
CA GLN A 31 -6.47 34.25 13.86
C GLN A 31 -5.40 33.20 13.52
N LEU A 32 -4.11 33.54 13.74
CA LEU A 32 -3.00 32.60 13.47
C LEU A 32 -3.12 31.32 14.30
N ILE A 33 -3.55 31.43 15.56
CA ILE A 33 -3.78 30.26 16.42
C ILE A 33 -4.87 29.36 15.86
N THR A 34 -5.96 29.95 15.36
CA THR A 34 -7.07 29.21 14.74
C THR A 34 -6.62 28.53 13.44
N GLU A 35 -5.85 29.22 12.60
CA GLU A 35 -5.28 28.66 11.37
C GLU A 35 -4.35 27.48 11.67
N VAL A 36 -3.45 27.62 12.65
CA VAL A 36 -2.54 26.53 13.05
C VAL A 36 -3.33 25.35 13.64
N LYS A 37 -4.43 25.58 14.36
CA LYS A 37 -5.32 24.50 14.82
C LYS A 37 -5.94 23.74 13.64
N MET A 38 -6.42 24.45 12.62
CA MET A 38 -6.99 23.83 11.41
C MET A 38 -5.93 23.03 10.65
N VAL A 39 -4.74 23.60 10.43
CA VAL A 39 -3.63 22.89 9.75
C VAL A 39 -3.20 21.65 10.54
N THR A 40 -3.16 21.73 11.87
CA THR A 40 -2.84 20.57 12.72
C THR A 40 -3.87 19.45 12.53
N GLN A 41 -5.17 19.78 12.46
CA GLN A 41 -6.22 18.79 12.19
C GLN A 41 -6.08 18.14 10.80
N VAL A 42 -5.76 18.94 9.78
CA VAL A 42 -5.49 18.43 8.42
C VAL A 42 -4.26 17.52 8.41
N LEU A 43 -3.21 17.86 9.16
CA LEU A 43 -2.01 17.03 9.28
C LEU A 43 -2.33 15.66 9.88
N PHE A 44 -3.16 15.60 10.92
CA PHE A 44 -3.63 14.34 11.49
C PHE A 44 -4.43 13.51 10.47
N LEU A 45 -5.25 14.15 9.64
CA LEU A 45 -5.99 13.48 8.57
C LEU A 45 -5.06 12.93 7.47
N PHE A 46 -3.87 13.51 7.28
CA PHE A 46 -2.88 13.02 6.32
C PHE A 46 -1.93 11.93 6.85
N ILE A 47 -1.95 11.57 8.14
CA ILE A 47 -1.10 10.49 8.67
C ILE A 47 -1.25 9.15 7.92
N PRO A 48 -2.46 8.71 7.50
CA PRO A 48 -2.61 7.47 6.73
C PRO A 48 -2.07 7.55 5.31
N LEU A 49 -1.85 8.75 4.76
CA LEU A 49 -1.50 8.95 3.36
C LEU A 49 -0.09 8.41 3.02
N PRO A 50 0.98 8.70 3.79
CA PRO A 50 2.28 8.05 3.59
C PRO A 50 2.23 6.53 3.68
N MET A 51 1.41 5.98 4.58
CA MET A 51 1.24 4.52 4.69
C MET A 51 0.62 3.95 3.42
N PHE A 52 -0.45 4.57 2.91
CA PHE A 52 -1.06 4.15 1.65
C PHE A 52 -0.05 4.12 0.49
N TRP A 53 0.74 5.20 0.32
CA TRP A 53 1.77 5.26 -0.71
C TRP A 53 2.86 4.20 -0.51
N ALA A 54 3.32 3.99 0.72
CA ALA A 54 4.31 2.96 1.03
C ALA A 54 3.81 1.54 0.73
N LEU A 55 2.51 1.29 0.83
CA LEU A 55 1.91 0.02 0.39
C LEU A 55 1.77 -0.02 -1.14
N PHE A 56 1.27 1.05 -1.76
CA PHE A 56 1.10 1.11 -3.22
C PHE A 56 2.40 0.89 -3.98
N ASP A 57 3.51 1.49 -3.51
CA ASP A 57 4.83 1.35 -4.13
C ASP A 57 5.39 -0.09 -4.04
N GLN A 58 4.85 -0.95 -3.18
CA GLN A 58 5.26 -2.37 -3.13
C GLN A 58 4.82 -3.15 -4.37
N GLN A 59 3.81 -2.66 -5.11
CA GLN A 59 3.39 -3.29 -6.36
C GLN A 59 4.54 -3.34 -7.38
N GLY A 60 5.38 -2.31 -7.46
CA GLY A 60 6.49 -2.26 -8.40
C GLY A 60 7.69 -3.15 -8.04
N SER A 61 7.78 -3.61 -6.79
CA SER A 61 8.93 -4.37 -6.30
C SER A 61 8.56 -5.78 -5.84
N ARG A 62 7.77 -5.88 -4.76
CA ARG A 62 7.42 -7.17 -4.13
C ARG A 62 6.50 -8.01 -5.00
N TRP A 63 5.52 -7.39 -5.65
CA TRP A 63 4.60 -8.14 -6.51
C TRP A 63 5.27 -8.57 -7.81
N THR A 64 6.19 -7.76 -8.34
CA THR A 64 7.06 -8.16 -9.46
C THR A 64 7.91 -9.39 -9.09
N LEU A 65 8.54 -9.39 -7.91
CA LEU A 65 9.30 -10.55 -7.40
C LEU A 65 8.43 -11.77 -7.10
N GLN A 66 7.18 -11.57 -6.70
CA GLN A 66 6.22 -12.67 -6.55
C GLN A 66 5.89 -13.26 -7.92
N ALA A 67 5.65 -12.41 -8.93
CA ALA A 67 5.34 -12.82 -10.29
C ALA A 67 6.49 -13.59 -10.97
N THR A 68 7.76 -13.32 -10.66
CA THR A 68 8.89 -14.13 -11.19
C THR A 68 8.89 -15.57 -10.70
N LYS A 69 8.20 -15.87 -9.59
CA LYS A 69 8.02 -17.22 -9.06
C LYS A 69 6.76 -17.91 -9.61
N MET A 70 5.94 -17.19 -10.38
CA MET A 70 4.69 -17.71 -10.94
C MET A 70 4.89 -18.13 -12.40
N ASN A 71 4.01 -18.99 -12.91
CA ASN A 71 4.01 -19.31 -14.33
C ASN A 71 3.54 -18.08 -15.14
N ALA A 72 4.41 -17.62 -16.04
CA ALA A 72 4.20 -16.45 -16.90
C ALA A 72 3.62 -16.81 -18.28
N ASP A 73 3.46 -18.10 -18.59
CA ASP A 73 2.93 -18.57 -19.87
C ASP A 73 1.40 -18.46 -19.91
N PHE A 74 0.92 -17.47 -20.66
CA PHE A 74 -0.47 -17.34 -21.05
C PHE A 74 -0.69 -17.92 -22.45
N LYS A 75 -0.80 -19.26 -22.55
CA LYS A 75 -1.17 -19.98 -23.79
C LYS A 75 -0.32 -19.54 -25.00
N GLY A 76 1.00 -19.48 -24.84
CA GLY A 76 1.94 -19.13 -25.91
C GLY A 76 2.38 -17.66 -25.92
N PHE A 77 1.87 -16.83 -25.01
CA PHE A 77 2.41 -15.49 -24.74
C PHE A 77 3.05 -15.47 -23.35
N VAL A 78 4.38 -15.43 -23.32
CA VAL A 78 5.14 -15.32 -22.06
C VAL A 78 5.18 -13.85 -21.66
N LEU A 79 4.39 -13.49 -20.65
CA LEU A 79 4.35 -12.12 -20.13
C LEU A 79 5.46 -11.93 -19.09
N GLN A 80 6.39 -11.03 -19.35
CA GLN A 80 7.46 -10.78 -18.38
C GLN A 80 6.90 -10.14 -17.11
N PRO A 81 7.41 -10.51 -15.91
CA PRO A 81 6.94 -9.96 -14.64
C PRO A 81 6.91 -8.42 -14.57
N ASP A 82 7.89 -7.75 -15.19
CA ASP A 82 7.95 -6.28 -15.21
C ASP A 82 6.81 -5.64 -16.04
N GLN A 83 6.30 -6.36 -17.05
CA GLN A 83 5.19 -5.90 -17.87
C GLN A 83 3.87 -5.84 -17.09
N MET A 84 3.77 -6.52 -15.93
CA MET A 84 2.59 -6.42 -15.05
C MET A 84 2.35 -5.00 -14.55
N GLN A 85 3.39 -4.15 -14.49
CA GLN A 85 3.24 -2.75 -14.07
C GLN A 85 2.42 -1.91 -15.05
N PHE A 86 2.32 -2.32 -16.32
CA PHE A 86 1.45 -1.66 -17.31
C PHE A 86 -0.04 -1.73 -16.93
N LEU A 87 -0.44 -2.75 -16.16
CA LEU A 87 -1.83 -2.88 -15.71
C LEU A 87 -2.26 -1.72 -14.80
N ASN A 88 -1.34 -1.10 -14.06
CA ASN A 88 -1.68 0.02 -13.16
C ASN A 88 -2.28 1.23 -13.92
N PRO A 89 -1.56 1.86 -14.88
CA PRO A 89 -2.13 2.97 -15.64
C PRO A 89 -3.33 2.55 -16.50
N LEU A 90 -3.36 1.32 -17.04
CA LEU A 90 -4.51 0.80 -17.77
C LEU A 90 -5.77 0.74 -16.90
N LEU A 91 -5.66 0.19 -15.68
CA LEU A 91 -6.77 0.11 -14.74
C LEU A 91 -7.23 1.50 -14.29
N ILE A 92 -6.33 2.46 -14.12
CA ILE A 92 -6.72 3.86 -13.83
C ILE A 92 -7.55 4.44 -14.99
N LEU A 93 -7.10 4.26 -16.23
CA LEU A 93 -7.82 4.74 -17.42
C LEU A 93 -9.21 4.13 -17.56
N VAL A 94 -9.40 2.88 -17.14
CA VAL A 94 -10.70 2.20 -17.16
C VAL A 94 -11.54 2.59 -15.93
N PHE A 95 -10.96 2.63 -14.74
CA PHE A 95 -11.72 2.87 -13.51
C PHE A 95 -12.18 4.32 -13.35
N ILE A 96 -11.41 5.33 -13.78
CA ILE A 96 -11.87 6.72 -13.71
C ILE A 96 -13.26 6.89 -14.38
N PRO A 97 -13.47 6.55 -15.67
CA PRO A 97 -14.78 6.71 -16.30
C PRO A 97 -15.84 5.77 -15.72
N VAL A 98 -15.48 4.54 -15.30
CA VAL A 98 -16.43 3.62 -14.66
C VAL A 98 -16.97 4.19 -13.35
N PHE A 99 -16.11 4.82 -12.55
CA PHE A 99 -16.52 5.42 -11.29
C PHE A 99 -17.29 6.72 -11.52
N ASP A 100 -16.85 7.56 -12.47
CA ASP A 100 -17.47 8.85 -12.77
C ASP A 100 -18.85 8.72 -13.43
N PHE A 101 -19.01 7.83 -14.41
CA PHE A 101 -20.26 7.64 -15.14
C PHE A 101 -21.14 6.50 -14.61
N GLY A 102 -20.57 5.57 -13.85
CA GLY A 102 -21.30 4.41 -13.33
C GLY A 102 -21.49 4.49 -11.81
N LEU A 103 -20.40 4.36 -11.06
CA LEU A 103 -20.49 4.19 -9.61
C LEU A 103 -21.07 5.41 -8.88
N TYR A 104 -20.57 6.62 -9.14
CA TYR A 104 -21.04 7.82 -8.46
C TYR A 104 -22.50 8.17 -8.76
N PRO A 105 -23.02 8.08 -10.00
CA PRO A 105 -24.45 8.29 -10.23
C PRO A 105 -25.31 7.22 -9.55
N LEU A 106 -24.87 5.96 -9.45
CA LEU A 106 -25.56 4.92 -8.69
C LEU A 106 -25.59 5.22 -7.19
N VAL A 107 -24.46 5.66 -6.62
CA VAL A 107 -24.37 6.06 -5.21
C VAL A 107 -25.24 7.29 -4.92
N ASN A 108 -25.30 8.23 -5.87
CA ASN A 108 -26.17 9.40 -5.78
C ASN A 108 -27.65 9.01 -5.85
N LEU A 109 -28.01 8.01 -6.67
CA LEU A 109 -29.36 7.46 -6.75
C LEU A 109 -29.79 6.82 -5.42
N CYS A 110 -28.85 6.18 -4.71
CA CYS A 110 -29.05 5.66 -3.35
C CYS A 110 -29.05 6.74 -2.25
N ARG A 111 -28.95 8.03 -2.60
CA ARG A 111 -28.86 9.19 -1.67
C ARG A 111 -27.76 9.07 -0.61
N LEU A 112 -26.70 8.32 -0.91
CA LEU A 112 -25.56 8.19 0.00
C LEU A 112 -24.57 9.33 -0.24
N ASN A 113 -24.42 10.21 0.75
CA ASN A 113 -23.40 11.26 0.72
C ASN A 113 -22.00 10.65 0.87
N PHE A 114 -21.36 10.46 -0.28
CA PHE A 114 -20.02 9.88 -0.39
C PHE A 114 -18.95 10.98 -0.28
N THR A 115 -18.67 11.37 0.97
CA THR A 115 -17.68 12.41 1.27
C THR A 115 -16.27 11.99 0.85
N PRO A 116 -15.36 12.93 0.53
CA PRO A 116 -13.98 12.62 0.16
C PRO A 116 -13.26 11.72 1.18
N ILE A 117 -13.54 11.92 2.48
CA ILE A 117 -12.98 11.10 3.56
C ILE A 117 -13.47 9.64 3.47
N LYS A 118 -14.75 9.42 3.15
CA LYS A 118 -15.28 8.06 2.95
C LYS A 118 -14.66 7.39 1.72
N LYS A 119 -14.40 8.13 0.64
CA LYS A 119 -13.69 7.62 -0.54
C LYS A 119 -12.29 7.11 -0.17
N MET A 120 -11.54 7.90 0.60
CA MET A 120 -10.22 7.50 1.08
C MET A 120 -10.31 6.25 1.98
N ALA A 121 -11.26 6.19 2.91
CA ALA A 121 -11.45 5.05 3.78
C ALA A 121 -11.81 3.76 3.01
N THR A 122 -12.73 3.84 2.06
CA THR A 122 -13.08 2.70 1.19
C THR A 122 -11.87 2.24 0.37
N GLY A 123 -11.07 3.17 -0.16
CA GLY A 123 -9.83 2.85 -0.85
C GLY A 123 -8.83 2.09 0.02
N MET A 124 -8.67 2.47 1.30
CA MET A 124 -7.80 1.75 2.23
C MET A 124 -8.30 0.34 2.56
N ILE A 125 -9.62 0.13 2.65
CA ILE A 125 -10.20 -1.20 2.85
C ILE A 125 -9.98 -2.07 1.61
N LEU A 126 -10.15 -1.52 0.41
CA LEU A 126 -9.88 -2.25 -0.83
C LEU A 126 -8.39 -2.60 -0.95
N ALA A 127 -7.50 -1.69 -0.57
CA ALA A 127 -6.06 -1.95 -0.53
C ALA A 127 -5.73 -3.08 0.45
N SER A 128 -6.30 -3.09 1.67
CA SER A 128 -6.04 -4.18 2.62
C SER A 128 -6.53 -5.54 2.12
N LEU A 129 -7.67 -5.59 1.43
CA LEU A 129 -8.17 -6.80 0.77
C LEU A 129 -7.23 -7.27 -0.37
N ALA A 130 -6.69 -6.33 -1.16
CA ALA A 130 -5.72 -6.66 -2.20
C ALA A 130 -4.44 -7.27 -1.61
N PHE A 131 -3.94 -6.74 -0.50
CA PHE A 131 -2.79 -7.31 0.21
C PHE A 131 -3.11 -8.69 0.83
N ALA A 132 -4.32 -8.91 1.32
CA ALA A 132 -4.74 -10.23 1.78
C ALA A 132 -4.74 -11.25 0.63
N ALA A 133 -5.22 -10.86 -0.56
CA ALA A 133 -5.15 -11.70 -1.75
C ALA A 133 -3.70 -11.99 -2.17
N ALA A 134 -2.82 -10.99 -2.17
CA ALA A 134 -1.40 -11.18 -2.47
C ALA A 134 -0.70 -12.12 -1.48
N ALA A 135 -1.07 -12.05 -0.20
CA ALA A 135 -0.56 -12.96 0.84
C ALA A 135 -1.02 -14.41 0.61
N ILE A 136 -2.29 -14.62 0.24
CA ILE A 136 -2.81 -15.96 -0.10
C ILE A 136 -2.06 -16.54 -1.31
N VAL A 137 -1.79 -15.70 -2.32
CA VAL A 137 -0.99 -16.11 -3.50
C VAL A 137 0.43 -16.48 -3.08
N GLU A 138 1.10 -15.70 -2.22
CA GLU A 138 2.45 -16.04 -1.74
C GLU A 138 2.46 -17.39 -1.01
N LEU A 139 1.47 -17.65 -0.14
CA LEU A 139 1.37 -18.93 0.56
C LEU A 139 1.23 -20.11 -0.41
N LYS A 140 0.48 -19.93 -1.49
CA LYS A 140 0.34 -20.96 -2.54
C LYS A 140 1.60 -21.13 -3.37
N ILE A 141 2.36 -20.06 -3.60
CA ILE A 141 3.66 -20.16 -4.26
C ILE A 141 4.65 -20.90 -3.35
N GLU A 142 4.66 -20.60 -2.06
CA GLU A 142 5.56 -21.23 -1.08
C GLU A 142 5.24 -22.71 -0.86
N GLU A 143 3.95 -23.09 -0.84
CA GLU A 143 3.52 -24.50 -0.79
C GLU A 143 4.06 -25.32 -1.98
N ASN A 144 4.19 -24.69 -3.15
CA ASN A 144 4.74 -25.31 -4.36
C ASN A 144 6.25 -25.07 -4.51
N ALA A 145 6.88 -24.33 -3.59
CA ALA A 145 8.31 -24.05 -3.65
C ALA A 145 9.12 -25.22 -3.05
N MET A 146 10.37 -25.37 -3.49
CA MET A 146 11.26 -26.39 -2.91
C MET A 146 11.46 -26.11 -1.41
N PRO A 147 11.32 -27.13 -0.53
CA PRO A 147 11.50 -26.95 0.90
C PRO A 147 12.93 -26.52 1.24
N ILE A 148 13.11 -25.89 2.41
CA ILE A 148 14.42 -25.43 2.87
C ILE A 148 15.33 -26.66 3.08
N PRO A 149 16.56 -26.68 2.54
CA PRO A 149 17.44 -27.83 2.67
C PRO A 149 17.83 -28.06 4.13
N VAL A 150 17.72 -29.31 4.59
CA VAL A 150 18.23 -29.72 5.89
C VAL A 150 19.77 -29.85 5.85
N PRO A 151 20.48 -29.88 7.00
CA PRO A 151 21.93 -30.04 6.99
C PRO A 151 22.36 -31.27 6.19
N LYS A 152 23.22 -31.07 5.17
CA LYS A 152 23.72 -32.02 4.15
C LYS A 152 22.89 -32.16 2.86
N GLU A 153 21.84 -31.38 2.67
CA GLU A 153 21.15 -31.28 1.38
C GLU A 153 21.49 -29.96 0.68
N SER A 154 21.56 -29.98 -0.65
CA SER A 154 21.67 -28.80 -1.49
C SER A 154 20.71 -28.92 -2.68
N TYR A 155 20.00 -27.83 -2.99
CA TYR A 155 19.13 -27.78 -4.16
C TYR A 155 19.86 -27.06 -5.30
N ILE A 156 19.80 -27.66 -6.48
CA ILE A 156 20.28 -27.05 -7.72
C ILE A 156 19.05 -26.59 -8.49
N ARG A 157 18.96 -25.28 -8.77
CA ARG A 157 17.92 -24.73 -9.63
C ARG A 157 18.48 -24.56 -11.02
N VAL A 158 18.00 -25.37 -11.97
CA VAL A 158 18.34 -25.19 -13.38
C VAL A 158 17.23 -24.39 -14.04
N LEU A 159 17.62 -23.28 -14.66
CA LEU A 159 16.71 -22.43 -15.43
C LEU A 159 17.01 -22.63 -16.91
N ASN A 160 16.11 -23.29 -17.64
CA ASN A 160 16.20 -23.33 -19.09
C ASN A 160 15.76 -21.98 -19.65
N LEU A 161 16.68 -21.28 -20.31
CA LEU A 161 16.44 -20.00 -20.99
C LEU A 161 16.30 -20.17 -22.51
N ALA A 162 16.43 -21.39 -23.03
CA ALA A 162 16.24 -21.67 -24.45
C ALA A 162 14.77 -21.93 -24.77
N ASP A 163 14.36 -21.58 -25.99
CA ASP A 163 13.01 -21.87 -26.52
C ASP A 163 12.79 -23.36 -26.84
N SER A 164 13.82 -24.20 -26.66
CA SER A 164 13.80 -25.64 -26.91
C SER A 164 14.02 -26.44 -25.64
N ASP A 165 13.47 -27.65 -25.60
CA ASP A 165 13.73 -28.61 -24.52
C ASP A 165 15.22 -28.93 -24.43
N VAL A 166 15.80 -28.78 -23.23
CA VAL A 166 17.20 -29.07 -22.96
C VAL A 166 17.27 -30.31 -22.07
N GLU A 167 17.94 -31.34 -22.56
CA GLU A 167 18.21 -32.56 -21.80
C GLU A 167 19.45 -32.35 -20.93
N LEU A 168 19.31 -32.54 -19.61
CA LEU A 168 20.37 -32.32 -18.64
C LEU A 168 20.85 -33.67 -18.09
N THR A 169 22.08 -34.05 -18.44
CA THR A 169 22.74 -35.24 -17.87
C THR A 169 23.69 -34.80 -16.78
N ILE A 170 23.46 -35.26 -15.54
CA ILE A 170 24.36 -35.01 -14.41
C ILE A 170 25.29 -36.22 -14.29
N GLU A 171 26.54 -36.08 -14.75
CA GLU A 171 27.52 -37.16 -14.62
C GLU A 171 27.91 -37.39 -13.15
N GLY A 172 27.74 -38.63 -12.66
CA GLY A 172 28.15 -39.06 -11.32
C GLY A 172 27.02 -39.44 -10.35
N TYR A 173 25.75 -39.34 -10.76
CA TYR A 173 24.60 -39.90 -10.07
C TYR A 173 23.72 -40.63 -11.10
N ASP A 174 23.70 -41.97 -11.05
CA ASP A 174 22.66 -42.75 -11.73
C ASP A 174 21.34 -42.52 -10.96
N LEU A 175 20.38 -41.85 -11.59
CA LEU A 175 18.99 -41.78 -11.13
C LEU A 175 18.21 -43.00 -11.61
#